data_AF-A0A0M3JYK1-F1
#
_entry.id   AF-A0A0M3JYK1-F1
#
_cell.length_a   1.000
_cell.length_b   1.000
_cell.length_c   1.000
_cell.angle_alpha   90.00
_cell.angle_beta   90.00
_cell.angle_gamma   90.00
#
_symmetry.space_group_name_H-M   'P 1'
#
loop_
_entity.id
_entity.type
_entity.pdbx_description
1 polymer ?
#
loop_
_entity_poly.entity_id
_entity_poly.type
_entity_poly.pdbx_seq_one_letter_code
_entity_poly.pdbx_strand_id
1 'polypeptide(L)' 'MEKIQEVDQNYYDLDDIIASTSNIQMSFNRHTSKEIFPLLGYKAPETISERTFKVELPLFMAQPLRQRYPVFP' A
#
# COMPACT_ATOMS: atom_id res chain seq x y z
N MET A 1 1.20 -20.42 -0.76
CA MET A 1 1.95 -19.27 -0.23
C MET A 1 2.34 -18.42 -1.41
N GLU A 2 1.67 -17.30 -1.64
CA GLU A 2 2.08 -16.35 -2.67
C GLU A 2 3.46 -15.82 -2.29
N LYS A 3 4.45 -16.07 -3.14
CA LYS A 3 5.76 -15.43 -3.03
C LYS A 3 5.51 -13.94 -3.22
N ILE A 4 5.66 -13.16 -2.16
CA ILE A 4 5.84 -11.71 -2.28
C ILE A 4 7.16 -11.57 -3.02
N GLN A 5 7.10 -11.22 -4.30
CA GLN A 5 8.27 -10.93 -5.11
C GLN A 5 8.91 -9.70 -4.46
N GLU A 6 10.04 -9.90 -3.77
CA GLU A 6 10.87 -8.79 -3.34
C GLU A 6 11.37 -8.14 -4.62
N VAL A 7 10.80 -6.99 -4.97
CA VAL A 7 11.26 -6.17 -6.09
C VAL A 7 12.67 -5.70 -5.72
N ASP A 8 13.67 -6.40 -6.24
CA ASP A 8 15.06 -6.26 -5.85
C ASP A 8 15.71 -5.12 -6.64
N GLN A 9 15.49 -3.90 -6.14
CA GLN A 9 16.39 -2.73 -6.18
C GLN A 9 16.96 -2.21 -7.52
N ASN A 10 16.61 -2.74 -8.69
CA ASN A 10 17.12 -2.19 -9.95
C ASN A 10 16.13 -1.23 -10.61
N TYR A 11 16.33 0.07 -10.37
CA TYR A 11 15.50 1.16 -10.93
C TYR A 11 15.37 1.11 -12.47
N TYR A 12 16.34 0.53 -13.17
CA TYR A 12 16.36 0.47 -14.64
C TYR A 12 15.90 -0.87 -15.20
N ASP A 13 15.59 -1.85 -14.35
CA ASP A 13 15.06 -3.13 -14.81
C ASP A 13 13.58 -2.95 -15.17
N LEU A 14 13.25 -3.23 -16.43
CA LEU A 14 11.89 -3.08 -16.94
C LEU A 14 10.93 -4.11 -16.32
N ASP A 15 11.41 -5.31 -16.00
CA ASP A 15 10.60 -6.34 -15.37
C ASP A 15 10.27 -5.93 -13.92
N ASP A 16 11.20 -5.30 -13.20
CA ASP A 16 10.93 -4.74 -11.87
C ASP A 16 9.97 -3.55 -11.93
N ILE A 17 10.13 -2.66 -12.92
CA ILE A 17 9.20 -1.54 -13.14
C ILE A 17 7.79 -2.10 -13.38
N ILE A 18 7.65 -3.08 -14.28
CA ILE A 18 6.35 -3.70 -14.58
C ILE A 18 5.79 -4.39 -13.33
N ALA A 19 6.60 -5.17 -12.62
CA ALA A 19 6.18 -5.84 -11.39
C ALA A 19 5.69 -4.83 -10.33
N SER A 20 6.34 -3.67 -10.22
CA SER A 20 5.96 -2.60 -9.29
C SER A 20 4.59 -1.97 -9.57
N THR A 21 4.04 -2.14 -10.79
CA THR A 21 2.69 -1.70 -11.14
C THR A 21 1.60 -2.65 -10.66
N SER A 22 1.94 -3.86 -10.22
CA SER A 22 0.97 -4.83 -9.71
C SER A 22 0.27 -4.30 -8.47
N ASN A 23 -1.05 -4.43 -8.43
CA ASN A 23 -1.83 -4.01 -7.27
C ASN A 23 -1.70 -5.02 -6.12
N ILE A 24 -1.55 -4.49 -4.92
CA ILE A 24 -1.61 -5.25 -3.67
C ILE A 24 -2.67 -4.69 -2.74
N GLN A 25 -3.28 -5.57 -1.95
CA GLN A 25 -4.24 -5.17 -0.92
C GLN A 25 -3.48 -4.63 0.30
N MET A 26 -3.86 -3.44 0.76
CA MET A 26 -3.35 -2.82 1.97
C MET A 26 -4.49 -2.56 2.97
N SER A 27 -4.22 -2.84 4.24
CA SER A 27 -5.14 -2.57 5.35
C SER A 27 -4.61 -1.43 6.24
N PHE A 28 -5.39 -0.36 6.34
CA PHE A 28 -5.15 0.76 7.25
C PHE A 28 -5.96 0.62 8.54
N ASN A 29 -5.41 1.10 9.65
CA ASN A 29 -6.04 1.04 10.97
C ASN A 29 -6.21 2.45 11.56
N ARG A 30 -6.79 2.53 12.76
CA ARG A 30 -7.06 3.81 13.45
C ARG A 30 -5.81 4.69 13.70
N HIS A 31 -4.62 4.11 13.62
CA HIS A 31 -3.34 4.81 13.80
C HIS A 31 -2.78 5.38 12.48
N THR A 32 -3.40 5.07 11.34
CA THR A 32 -3.07 5.69 10.06
C THR A 32 -3.62 7.12 10.01
N SER A 33 -2.78 8.07 9.59
CA SER A 33 -3.22 9.47 9.40
C SER A 33 -4.32 9.55 8.33
N LYS A 34 -5.40 10.29 8.63
CA LYS A 34 -6.50 10.53 7.67
C LYS A 34 -6.07 11.31 6.42
N GLU A 35 -4.95 12.02 6.50
CA GLU A 35 -4.39 12.80 5.40
C GLU A 35 -3.85 11.91 4.27
N ILE A 36 -3.60 10.62 4.52
CA ILE A 36 -3.10 9.71 3.48
C ILE A 36 -4.17 9.36 2.46
N PHE A 37 -5.45 9.26 2.86
CA PHE A 37 -6.49 8.77 1.95
C PHE A 37 -6.69 9.68 0.73
N PRO A 38 -6.76 11.02 0.87
CA PRO A 38 -6.82 11.90 -0.29
C PRO A 38 -5.60 11.80 -1.21
N LEU A 39 -4.39 11.58 -0.65
CA LEU A 39 -3.16 11.37 -1.43
C LEU A 39 -3.21 10.07 -2.23
N LEU A 40 -3.98 9.09 -1.76
CA LEU A 40 -4.23 7.83 -2.45
C LEU A 40 -5.44 7.90 -3.39
N GLY A 41 -6.08 9.07 -3.53
CA GLY A 41 -7.29 9.25 -4.35
C GLY A 41 -8.58 8.72 -3.68
N TYR A 42 -8.53 8.36 -2.40
CA TYR A 42 -9.68 7.90 -1.63
C TYR A 42 -10.25 9.02 -0.75
N LYS A 43 -11.58 9.05 -0.60
CA LYS A 43 -12.20 9.89 0.43
C LYS A 43 -11.76 9.34 1.80
N ALA A 44 -11.26 10.22 2.67
CA ALA A 44 -10.91 9.82 4.03
C ALA A 44 -12.15 9.22 4.74
N PRO A 45 -12.06 7.99 5.28
CA PRO A 45 -13.18 7.40 6.00
C PRO A 45 -13.54 8.27 7.21
N GLU A 46 -14.84 8.54 7.36
CA GLU A 46 -15.37 9.39 8.44
C GLU A 46 -15.01 8.80 9.81
N THR A 47 -15.08 7.47 9.91
CA THR A 47 -14.59 6.68 11.04
C THR A 47 -13.70 5.55 10.54
N ILE A 48 -12.42 5.57 10.92
CA ILE A 48 -11.61 4.34 10.93
C ILE A 48 -11.96 3.63 12.23
N SER A 49 -13.08 2.90 12.21
CA SER A 49 -13.45 2.03 13.32
C SER A 49 -12.40 0.92 13.51
N GLU A 50 -12.55 0.07 14.52
CA GLU A 50 -11.68 -1.11 14.70
C GLU A 50 -11.59 -2.02 13.45
N ARG A 51 -12.50 -1.84 12.49
CA ARG A 51 -12.46 -2.49 11.17
C ARG A 51 -11.42 -1.79 10.29
N THR A 52 -10.43 -2.57 9.85
CA THR A 52 -9.40 -2.15 8.92
C THR A 52 -10.02 -1.60 7.62
N PHE A 53 -9.54 -0.45 7.18
CA PHE A 53 -9.90 0.11 5.87
C PHE A 53 -8.98 -0.51 4.82
N LYS A 54 -9.56 -1.27 3.89
CA LYS A 54 -8.82 -2.00 2.86
C LYS A 54 -8.86 -1.25 1.53
N VAL A 55 -7.72 -1.15 0.87
CA VAL A 55 -7.59 -0.60 -0.49
C VAL A 55 -6.66 -1.46 -1.33
N GLU A 56 -6.85 -1.40 -2.64
CA GLU A 56 -5.87 -1.91 -3.61
C GLU A 56 -5.03 -0.74 -4.11
N LEU A 57 -3.71 -0.91 -4.06
CA LEU A 57 -2.73 0.09 -4.49
C LEU A 57 -1.61 -0.60 -5.28
N PRO A 58 -1.04 0.07 -6.29
CA PRO A 58 0.19 -0.41 -6.93
C PRO A 58 1.31 -0.59 -5.92
N LEU A 59 2.14 -1.62 -6.12
CA LEU A 59 3.24 -1.98 -5.22
C LEU A 59 4.21 -0.81 -4.97
N PHE A 60 4.49 0.01 -6.00
CA PHE A 60 5.36 1.19 -5.86
C PHE A 60 4.80 2.24 -4.88
N MET A 61 3.48 2.36 -4.75
CA MET A 61 2.84 3.25 -3.76
C MET A 61 2.80 2.59 -2.38
N ALA A 62 2.58 1.27 -2.34
CA ALA A 62 2.45 0.52 -1.10
C ALA A 62 3.76 0.38 -0.31
N GLN A 63 4.89 0.25 -1.00
CA GLN A 63 6.21 0.04 -0.38
C GLN A 63 6.60 1.16 0.62
N PRO A 64 6.58 2.47 0.25
CA PRO A 64 6.88 3.54 1.19
C PRO A 64 5.89 3.62 2.36
N LEU A 65 4.62 3.29 2.11
CA LEU A 65 3.57 3.32 3.13
C LEU A 65 3.77 2.22 4.17
N ARG A 66 4.22 1.04 3.76
CA ARG A 66 4.53 -0.09 4.66
C ARG A 66 5.65 0.24 5.65
N GLN A 67 6.61 1.09 5.26
CA GLN A 67 7.68 1.53 6.15
C GLN A 67 7.18 2.53 7.20
N ARG A 68 6.16 3.33 6.86
CA ARG A 68 5.65 4.43 7.70
C ARG A 68 4.45 4.05 8.55
N TYR A 69 3.63 3.10 8.10
CA TYR A 69 2.44 2.64 8.79
C TYR A 69 2.52 1.12 8.98
N PRO A 70 2.17 0.58 10.16
CA PRO A 70 2.00 -0.85 10.33
C PRO A 70 0.77 -1.32 9.55
N VAL A 71 1.01 -1.85 8.35
CA VAL A 71 -0.01 -2.44 7.46
C VAL A 71 -0.18 -3.90 7.89
N PHE A 72 -1.40 -4.30 8.20
CA PHE A 72 -1.71 -5.70 8.50
C PHE A 72 -2.06 -6.46 7.22
N PRO A 73 -1.65 -7.73 7.08
CA PRO A 73 -2.13 -8.60 6.00
C PRO A 73 -3.66 -8.78 6.05
#